data_AF-A0A5P9GZN7-F1
#
_entry.id   AF-A0A5P9GZN7-F1
#
_cell.length_a   1.000
_cell.length_b   1.000
_cell.length_c   1.000
_cell.angle_alpha   90.00
_cell.angle_beta   90.00
_cell.angle_gamma   90.00
#
_symmetry.space_group_name_H-M   'P 1'
#
loop_
_entity.id
_entity.type
_entity.pdbx_description
1 polymer ?
#
loop_
_entity_poly.entity_id
_entity_poly.type
_entity_poly.pdbx_seq_one_letter_code
_entity_poly.pdbx_strand_id
1 'polypeptide(L)'
;MSHPPETPPNATARGGPAPIPGASCKADAPAAAMETAPGVHAARNVVYGSFWLDETEFALPVDVIQEVVNAPDSYSEVPLAAPHMVGLFCLRNTIVPVIDLRHILGIAPASETSVRKVAIIENGDLCVGLLFDDTGAIIQGMNATRVNFLRDAQGLKDIIVEGVLKLDDGARMVQLLDPYEILQIEKIPRVARIDHAQQRKTHLGQRFNCISFQLGHTTCALDLRFVQEITDMPPLQTSQLAHGYVIGNVELRGRTLPVVDFRGMIGNETPYKFKAGMLEKRKLLVLDLPAGRIGLLVYSIDSIMTFYEKDILPFANVGLPRHDVVSGCLVRQDETIVILLDHHSLLKDEMLALAARSCQEIYPSTDVETKPKNFRTERGRSTFILFSVDIEMGFDISGVNEVIDRPSSLLKPPYALAFVDGILNLRGELITLINLRVLYGFPETGAQAHKVLIFENGGRKYGITVDSIDEIVTTGPEDLFEVPTIRDPEAARLVSGDLAGCLRVPSRPSHSNPVLVLDQASVVRRCIADARFEAAAPDVATET
;
A
#
# COMPACT_ATOMS: atom_id res chain seq x y z
N MET A 1 42.22 21.51 36.95
CA MET A 1 43.26 21.60 38.00
C MET A 1 42.67 20.98 39.27
N SER A 2 43.22 19.95 39.90
CA SER A 2 44.37 19.08 39.54
C SER A 2 44.29 17.75 40.31
N HIS A 3 44.78 16.65 39.70
CA HIS A 3 45.28 15.44 40.42
C HIS A 3 46.73 15.70 40.93
N PRO A 4 47.46 14.80 41.67
CA PRO A 4 47.24 13.37 42.02
C PRO A 4 47.44 13.13 43.56
N PRO A 5 47.92 11.99 44.14
CA PRO A 5 48.09 10.57 43.72
C PRO A 5 47.22 9.62 44.65
N GLU A 6 47.54 8.43 45.21
CA GLU A 6 48.72 7.52 45.28
C GLU A 6 48.33 6.06 45.72
N THR A 7 49.24 5.07 45.61
CA THR A 7 49.12 3.64 46.04
C THR A 7 50.49 3.06 46.51
N PRO A 8 50.69 1.73 46.74
CA PRO A 8 50.08 0.73 47.65
C PRO A 8 51.11 0.30 48.77
N PRO A 9 51.09 -0.91 49.42
CA PRO A 9 51.62 -2.16 48.80
C PRO A 9 51.19 -3.57 49.36
N ASN A 10 51.33 -4.60 48.48
CA ASN A 10 51.72 -6.04 48.67
C ASN A 10 51.28 -6.98 49.84
N ALA A 11 50.54 -8.04 49.45
CA ALA A 11 50.96 -9.47 49.35
C ALA A 11 51.37 -10.37 50.56
N THR A 12 50.85 -11.62 50.57
CA THR A 12 51.63 -12.89 50.65
C THR A 12 50.75 -14.12 50.33
N ALA A 13 51.33 -15.32 50.09
CA ALA A 13 50.61 -16.50 49.55
C ALA A 13 51.21 -17.87 49.97
N ARG A 14 50.42 -18.96 49.85
CA ARG A 14 50.74 -20.42 49.71
C ARG A 14 49.43 -21.25 49.85
N GLY A 15 49.19 -22.39 49.20
CA GLY A 15 49.94 -23.15 48.18
C GLY A 15 49.14 -24.38 47.67
N GLY A 16 49.59 -25.05 46.59
CA GLY A 16 48.98 -26.29 46.03
C GLY A 16 49.54 -27.59 46.65
N PRO A 17 49.24 -28.82 46.11
CA PRO A 17 49.35 -29.16 44.67
C PRO A 17 48.19 -30.02 44.07
N ALA A 18 48.40 -30.52 42.82
CA ALA A 18 47.45 -31.26 41.95
C ALA A 18 47.73 -32.81 41.97
N PRO A 19 47.41 -33.73 40.99
CA PRO A 19 46.95 -33.55 39.57
C PRO A 19 45.93 -34.57 38.92
N ILE A 20 45.26 -34.14 37.82
CA ILE A 20 45.08 -34.78 36.45
C ILE A 20 44.51 -36.25 36.33
N PRO A 21 43.86 -36.72 35.21
CA PRO A 21 43.38 -36.11 33.94
C PRO A 21 41.84 -36.17 33.76
N GLY A 22 41.19 -35.72 32.67
CA GLY A 22 41.67 -34.95 31.50
C GLY A 22 40.92 -35.29 30.18
N ALA A 23 40.56 -34.27 29.41
CA ALA A 23 40.10 -34.35 28.01
C ALA A 23 40.49 -33.04 27.29
N SER A 24 40.78 -33.09 25.99
CA SER A 24 41.43 -31.99 25.26
C SER A 24 40.82 -31.73 23.89
N CYS A 25 40.62 -30.46 23.56
CA CYS A 25 40.90 -29.91 22.23
C CYS A 25 41.22 -28.41 22.38
N LYS A 26 42.31 -27.95 21.75
CA LYS A 26 42.69 -26.53 21.71
C LYS A 26 42.10 -25.85 20.47
N ALA A 27 41.89 -24.54 20.56
CA ALA A 27 41.91 -23.68 19.38
C ALA A 27 43.36 -23.26 19.11
N ASP A 28 43.88 -23.59 17.94
CA ASP A 28 45.12 -23.02 17.40
C ASP A 28 44.74 -22.10 16.23
N ALA A 29 45.07 -20.81 16.33
CA ALA A 29 44.90 -19.85 15.24
C ALA A 29 46.11 -19.95 14.30
N PRO A 30 45.91 -20.08 12.97
CA PRO A 30 47.03 -20.02 12.03
C PRO A 30 47.60 -18.61 11.97
N ALA A 31 48.92 -18.48 12.08
CA ALA A 31 49.62 -17.21 11.94
C ALA A 31 49.56 -16.71 10.48
N ALA A 32 49.73 -15.39 10.30
CA ALA A 32 49.78 -14.78 8.98
C ALA A 32 50.92 -15.38 8.13
N ALA A 33 50.56 -15.93 6.97
CA ALA A 33 51.50 -16.35 5.94
C ALA A 33 51.70 -15.22 4.90
N MET A 34 52.92 -15.13 4.38
CA MET A 34 53.38 -14.02 3.55
C MET A 34 52.78 -14.05 2.13
N GLU A 35 52.89 -12.92 1.43
CA GLU A 35 52.29 -12.65 0.12
C GLU A 35 52.48 -13.75 -0.93
N THR A 36 51.42 -14.02 -1.72
CA THR A 36 51.52 -14.72 -3.00
C THR A 36 50.87 -13.86 -4.09
N ALA A 37 51.53 -13.78 -5.25
CA ALA A 37 51.10 -12.98 -6.40
C ALA A 37 49.67 -13.34 -6.90
N PRO A 38 48.95 -12.41 -7.57
CA PRO A 38 47.57 -12.64 -8.01
C PRO A 38 47.49 -13.82 -8.99
N GLY A 39 47.01 -14.95 -8.48
CA GLY A 39 46.88 -16.19 -9.23
C GLY A 39 45.75 -16.11 -10.25
N VAL A 40 46.09 -16.32 -11.53
CA VAL A 40 45.09 -16.58 -12.58
C VAL A 40 44.48 -17.95 -12.31
N HIS A 41 43.34 -17.96 -11.60
CA HIS A 41 42.53 -19.16 -11.49
C HIS A 41 41.83 -19.41 -12.83
N ALA A 42 42.20 -20.52 -13.49
CA ALA A 42 41.45 -21.03 -14.62
C ALA A 42 39.97 -21.13 -14.22
N ALA A 43 39.09 -20.53 -15.02
CA ALA A 43 37.69 -20.45 -14.67
C ALA A 43 37.10 -21.85 -14.48
N ARG A 44 36.32 -22.03 -13.40
CA ARG A 44 35.37 -23.14 -13.31
C ARG A 44 34.45 -23.09 -14.54
N ASN A 45 33.85 -24.23 -14.90
CA ASN A 45 32.98 -24.36 -16.07
C ASN A 45 31.61 -23.67 -15.86
N VAL A 46 31.67 -22.35 -15.69
CA VAL A 46 30.57 -21.41 -15.48
C VAL A 46 30.31 -20.71 -16.80
N VAL A 47 29.04 -20.63 -17.17
CA VAL A 47 28.57 -19.82 -18.28
C VAL A 47 28.03 -18.52 -17.70
N TYR A 48 28.39 -17.38 -18.28
CA TYR A 48 27.96 -16.06 -17.87
C TYR A 48 27.09 -15.43 -18.95
N GLY A 49 26.02 -14.72 -18.56
CA GLY A 49 25.28 -13.84 -19.46
C GLY A 49 25.79 -12.43 -19.27
N SER A 50 26.30 -11.80 -20.34
CA SER A 50 26.68 -10.39 -20.30
C SER A 50 25.53 -9.46 -20.69
N PHE A 51 25.64 -8.22 -20.25
CA PHE A 51 24.69 -7.14 -20.49
C PHE A 51 25.40 -5.78 -20.38
N TRP A 52 24.77 -4.75 -20.92
CA TRP A 52 25.35 -3.41 -21.03
C TRP A 52 24.68 -2.45 -20.05
N LEU A 53 25.53 -1.64 -19.41
CA LEU A 53 25.16 -0.45 -18.66
C LEU A 53 25.99 0.70 -19.22
N ASP A 54 25.36 1.54 -20.04
CA ASP A 54 26.05 2.54 -20.85
C ASP A 54 27.10 1.84 -21.75
N GLU A 55 28.24 2.49 -22.02
CA GLU A 55 29.38 1.90 -22.75
C GLU A 55 30.13 0.77 -21.99
N THR A 56 29.59 0.23 -20.89
CA THR A 56 30.27 -0.75 -20.02
C THR A 56 29.59 -2.12 -20.02
N GLU A 57 30.33 -3.17 -20.40
CA GLU A 57 29.85 -4.55 -20.35
C GLU A 57 30.08 -5.19 -18.98
N PHE A 58 28.99 -5.68 -18.38
CA PHE A 58 28.95 -6.46 -17.15
C PHE A 58 28.47 -7.89 -17.44
N ALA A 59 28.72 -8.83 -16.55
CA ALA A 59 28.18 -10.18 -16.64
C ALA A 59 27.89 -10.82 -15.28
N LEU A 60 26.89 -11.70 -15.29
CA LEU A 60 26.45 -12.53 -14.17
C LEU A 60 26.48 -14.02 -14.59
N PRO A 61 26.69 -14.96 -13.65
CA PRO A 61 26.51 -16.39 -13.93
C PRO A 61 25.09 -16.69 -14.44
N VAL A 62 24.95 -17.55 -15.45
CA VAL A 62 23.63 -17.87 -16.04
C VAL A 62 22.74 -18.68 -15.09
N ASP A 63 23.33 -19.43 -14.16
CA ASP A 63 22.62 -20.25 -13.17
C ASP A 63 21.88 -19.44 -12.09
N VAL A 64 22.17 -18.14 -11.93
CA VAL A 64 21.39 -17.22 -11.09
C VAL A 64 20.39 -16.36 -11.87
N ILE A 65 20.44 -16.34 -13.20
CA ILE A 65 19.51 -15.57 -14.04
C ILE A 65 18.31 -16.46 -14.37
N GLN A 66 17.16 -16.17 -13.77
CA GLN A 66 15.92 -16.92 -14.03
C GLN A 66 15.39 -16.61 -15.44
N GLU A 67 15.24 -15.31 -15.77
CA GLU A 67 14.83 -14.84 -17.09
C GLU A 67 15.18 -13.36 -17.30
N VAL A 68 15.09 -12.91 -18.55
CA VAL A 68 15.21 -11.50 -18.93
C VAL A 68 13.89 -11.06 -19.57
N VAL A 69 13.35 -9.96 -19.07
CA VAL A 69 12.13 -9.33 -19.59
C VAL A 69 12.41 -7.89 -20.03
N ASN A 70 11.53 -7.31 -20.84
CA ASN A 70 11.55 -5.86 -21.07
C ASN A 70 11.15 -5.14 -19.76
N ALA A 71 11.65 -3.92 -19.55
CA ALA A 71 11.11 -3.08 -18.49
C ALA A 71 9.63 -2.75 -18.77
N PRO A 72 8.74 -2.76 -17.76
CA PRO A 72 7.39 -2.20 -17.89
C PRO A 72 7.44 -0.68 -18.07
N ASP A 73 6.36 -0.10 -18.63
CA ASP A 73 6.21 1.34 -18.85
C ASP A 73 6.20 2.16 -17.55
N SER A 74 5.91 1.53 -16.41
CA SER A 74 6.00 2.14 -15.08
C SER A 74 6.28 1.11 -13.99
N TYR A 75 6.72 1.59 -12.82
CA TYR A 75 6.93 0.79 -11.61
C TYR A 75 6.11 1.37 -10.47
N SER A 76 5.65 0.52 -9.55
CA SER A 76 4.94 0.95 -8.35
C SER A 76 5.93 1.39 -7.27
N GLU A 77 5.79 2.62 -6.77
CA GLU A 77 6.71 3.19 -5.79
C GLU A 77 6.68 2.45 -4.45
N VAL A 78 7.87 2.30 -3.87
CA VAL A 78 8.11 1.66 -2.57
C VAL A 78 8.20 2.73 -1.48
N PRO A 79 7.49 2.61 -0.34
CA PRO A 79 7.59 3.60 0.73
C PRO A 79 8.99 3.57 1.33
N LEU A 80 9.61 4.73 1.51
CA LEU A 80 10.92 4.89 2.16
C LEU A 80 12.06 4.10 1.49
N ALA A 81 11.95 3.88 0.17
CA ALA A 81 12.94 3.17 -0.62
C ALA A 81 14.35 3.80 -0.59
N ALA A 82 15.38 2.97 -0.77
CA ALA A 82 16.75 3.44 -1.00
C ALA A 82 16.91 3.99 -2.44
N PRO A 83 17.82 4.95 -2.70
CA PRO A 83 17.92 5.62 -4.01
C PRO A 83 18.27 4.75 -5.22
N HIS A 84 18.67 3.49 -5.02
CA HIS A 84 18.90 2.52 -6.10
C HIS A 84 17.65 1.68 -6.45
N MET A 85 16.57 1.82 -5.69
CA MET A 85 15.27 1.16 -5.93
C MET A 85 14.50 1.91 -7.01
N VAL A 86 14.11 1.20 -8.06
CA VAL A 86 13.22 1.71 -9.12
C VAL A 86 11.76 1.55 -8.69
N GLY A 87 11.42 0.44 -8.03
CA GLY A 87 10.09 0.15 -7.52
C GLY A 87 9.75 -1.34 -7.57
N LEU A 88 8.45 -1.65 -7.55
CA LEU A 88 7.90 -3.00 -7.72
C LEU A 88 7.18 -3.12 -9.07
N PHE A 89 7.18 -4.31 -9.67
CA PHE A 89 6.24 -4.67 -10.74
C PHE A 89 5.75 -6.12 -10.59
N CYS A 90 4.68 -6.50 -11.28
CA CYS A 90 4.10 -7.85 -11.19
C CYS A 90 4.55 -8.72 -12.37
N LEU A 91 5.46 -9.67 -12.14
CA LEU A 91 5.85 -10.67 -13.15
C LEU A 91 5.12 -11.99 -12.85
N ARG A 92 4.09 -12.31 -13.66
CA ARG A 92 3.31 -13.58 -13.58
C ARG A 92 2.84 -13.91 -12.15
N ASN A 93 2.25 -12.94 -11.47
CA ASN A 93 1.78 -13.00 -10.08
C ASN A 93 2.90 -13.06 -9.02
N THR A 94 4.14 -12.74 -9.38
CA THR A 94 5.25 -12.48 -8.45
C THR A 94 5.52 -10.98 -8.37
N ILE A 95 5.54 -10.40 -7.16
CA ILE A 95 5.85 -8.98 -6.94
C ILE A 95 7.38 -8.82 -6.99
N VAL A 96 7.94 -8.51 -8.15
CA VAL A 96 9.39 -8.37 -8.33
C VAL A 96 9.83 -6.95 -7.96
N PRO A 97 10.76 -6.80 -6.98
CA PRO A 97 11.42 -5.53 -6.71
C PRO A 97 12.55 -5.29 -7.72
N VAL A 98 12.74 -4.06 -8.18
CA VAL A 98 13.71 -3.73 -9.23
C VAL A 98 14.68 -2.64 -8.80
N ILE A 99 15.97 -2.87 -9.05
CA ILE A 99 17.05 -1.91 -8.78
C ILE A 99 17.73 -1.46 -10.08
N ASP A 100 18.18 -0.21 -10.13
CA ASP A 100 19.05 0.27 -11.21
C ASP A 100 20.52 0.15 -10.77
N LEU A 101 21.25 -0.74 -11.44
CA LEU A 101 22.68 -0.94 -11.21
C LEU A 101 23.49 0.34 -11.51
N ARG A 102 23.00 1.25 -12.37
CA ARG A 102 23.66 2.54 -12.63
C ARG A 102 23.86 3.35 -11.34
N HIS A 103 22.87 3.39 -10.45
CA HIS A 103 22.98 4.08 -9.16
C HIS A 103 23.98 3.45 -8.18
N ILE A 104 24.19 2.12 -8.26
CA ILE A 104 25.08 1.38 -7.35
C ILE A 104 26.54 1.43 -7.85
N LEU A 105 26.72 1.37 -9.17
CA LEU A 105 28.02 1.37 -9.85
C LEU A 105 28.56 2.80 -10.12
N GLY A 106 27.79 3.85 -9.81
CA GLY A 106 28.17 5.25 -10.05
C GLY A 106 28.22 5.62 -11.54
N ILE A 107 27.36 5.00 -12.35
CA ILE A 107 27.19 5.31 -13.77
C ILE A 107 26.15 6.44 -13.88
N ALA A 108 26.25 7.28 -14.92
CA ALA A 108 25.24 8.29 -15.21
C ALA A 108 23.83 7.66 -15.36
N PRO A 109 22.73 8.39 -15.10
CA PRO A 109 21.38 7.89 -15.39
C PRO A 109 21.20 7.65 -16.91
N ALA A 110 20.34 6.69 -17.26
CA ALA A 110 20.02 6.40 -18.66
C ALA A 110 19.17 7.52 -19.31
N SER A 111 19.13 7.55 -20.65
CA SER A 111 18.21 8.44 -21.38
C SER A 111 16.77 7.94 -21.27
N GLU A 112 15.81 8.86 -21.10
CA GLU A 112 14.36 8.58 -21.08
C GLU A 112 13.85 7.87 -22.34
N THR A 113 14.59 7.96 -23.46
CA THR A 113 14.25 7.29 -24.74
C THR A 113 14.83 5.89 -24.89
N SER A 114 15.54 5.36 -23.88
CA SER A 114 16.15 4.03 -23.93
C SER A 114 15.15 2.93 -23.56
N VAL A 115 15.00 1.92 -24.44
CA VAL A 115 14.22 0.71 -24.14
C VAL A 115 15.09 -0.21 -23.29
N ARG A 116 14.84 -0.21 -21.98
CA ARG A 116 15.62 -0.97 -20.98
C ARG A 116 15.00 -2.34 -20.68
N LYS A 117 15.78 -3.21 -20.04
CA LYS A 117 15.44 -4.61 -19.74
C LYS A 117 15.68 -4.92 -18.26
N VAL A 118 14.97 -5.90 -17.72
CA VAL A 118 15.12 -6.37 -16.34
C VAL A 118 15.59 -7.82 -16.36
N ALA A 119 16.74 -8.09 -15.73
CA ALA A 119 17.23 -9.45 -15.47
C ALA A 119 16.68 -9.89 -14.11
N ILE A 120 15.84 -10.92 -14.11
CA ILE A 120 15.32 -11.52 -12.88
C ILE A 120 16.40 -12.47 -12.35
N ILE A 121 16.99 -12.15 -11.21
CA ILE A 121 17.95 -13.02 -10.53
C ILE A 121 17.35 -13.67 -9.29
N GLU A 122 17.67 -14.94 -9.08
CA GLU A 122 17.15 -15.74 -7.98
C GLU A 122 18.26 -16.54 -7.28
N ASN A 123 18.09 -16.75 -5.97
CA ASN A 123 18.96 -17.59 -5.16
C ASN A 123 18.19 -18.09 -3.93
N GLY A 124 17.78 -19.37 -3.96
CA GLY A 124 16.89 -19.92 -2.94
C GLY A 124 15.57 -19.13 -2.87
N ASP A 125 15.21 -18.70 -1.67
CA ASP A 125 13.98 -17.93 -1.40
C ASP A 125 14.17 -16.41 -1.60
N LEU A 126 15.11 -15.98 -2.45
CA LEU A 126 15.39 -14.57 -2.75
C LEU A 126 15.25 -14.31 -4.26
N CYS A 127 14.53 -13.26 -4.62
CA CYS A 127 14.32 -12.79 -6.00
C CYS A 127 14.43 -11.25 -6.06
N VAL A 128 15.15 -10.72 -7.06
CA VAL A 128 15.24 -9.28 -7.38
C VAL A 128 15.45 -9.09 -8.89
N GLY A 129 14.88 -8.04 -9.46
CA GLY A 129 15.13 -7.61 -10.84
C GLY A 129 16.24 -6.57 -10.93
N LEU A 130 17.17 -6.75 -11.87
CA LEU A 130 18.24 -5.80 -12.16
C LEU A 130 17.92 -5.07 -13.45
N LEU A 131 17.73 -3.75 -13.40
CA LEU A 131 17.48 -2.91 -14.57
C LEU A 131 18.81 -2.64 -15.31
N PHE A 132 18.82 -2.95 -16.60
CA PHE A 132 19.97 -2.77 -17.50
C PHE A 132 19.51 -2.34 -18.89
N ASP A 133 20.45 -2.03 -19.78
CA ASP A 133 20.13 -1.32 -21.03
C ASP A 133 19.94 -2.30 -22.19
N ASP A 134 20.97 -3.07 -22.57
CA ASP A 134 20.85 -4.11 -23.60
C ASP A 134 21.58 -5.42 -23.26
N THR A 135 21.17 -6.51 -23.91
CA THR A 135 21.66 -7.88 -23.66
C THR A 135 22.94 -8.12 -24.46
N GLY A 136 23.98 -8.61 -23.79
CA GLY A 136 25.25 -8.97 -24.42
C GLY A 136 25.28 -10.41 -24.92
N ALA A 137 26.42 -11.06 -24.76
CA ALA A 137 26.69 -12.41 -25.22
C ALA A 137 26.60 -13.45 -24.08
N ILE A 138 26.37 -14.70 -24.46
CA ILE A 138 26.62 -15.84 -23.57
C ILE A 138 28.11 -16.18 -23.62
N ILE A 139 28.82 -15.98 -22.51
CA ILE A 139 30.27 -16.14 -22.37
C ILE A 139 30.56 -17.46 -21.65
N GLN A 140 31.30 -18.38 -22.27
CA GLN A 140 31.80 -19.56 -21.57
C GLN A 140 33.10 -19.23 -20.84
N GLY A 141 33.09 -19.33 -19.50
CA GLY A 141 34.22 -18.98 -18.66
C GLY A 141 35.52 -19.72 -19.00
N MET A 142 35.44 -20.95 -19.49
CA MET A 142 36.62 -21.74 -19.89
C MET A 142 37.46 -21.08 -21.00
N ASN A 143 36.86 -20.20 -21.81
CA ASN A 143 37.50 -19.47 -22.90
C ASN A 143 37.97 -18.06 -22.47
N ALA A 144 37.93 -17.76 -21.17
CA ALA A 144 38.24 -16.44 -20.61
C ALA A 144 39.31 -16.50 -19.52
N THR A 145 40.21 -15.52 -19.50
CA THR A 145 41.14 -15.34 -18.37
C THR A 145 40.48 -14.48 -17.30
N ARG A 146 40.03 -15.11 -16.21
CA ARG A 146 39.42 -14.40 -15.07
C ARG A 146 40.49 -13.76 -14.18
N VAL A 147 40.28 -12.49 -13.85
CA VAL A 147 41.08 -11.73 -12.88
C VAL A 147 40.13 -11.23 -11.79
N ASN A 148 40.30 -11.71 -10.56
CA ASN A 148 39.54 -11.22 -9.41
C ASN A 148 40.09 -9.87 -8.96
N PHE A 149 39.23 -8.99 -8.44
CA PHE A 149 39.68 -7.80 -7.70
C PHE A 149 40.00 -8.15 -6.24
N LEU A 150 40.92 -7.40 -5.65
CA LEU A 150 41.11 -7.40 -4.19
C LEU A 150 40.04 -6.46 -3.61
N ARG A 151 39.13 -7.01 -2.79
CA ARG A 151 38.06 -6.23 -2.15
C ARG A 151 38.66 -5.32 -1.07
N ASP A 152 38.83 -4.03 -1.39
CA ASP A 152 38.97 -2.97 -0.38
C ASP A 152 37.58 -2.35 -0.14
N ALA A 153 37.07 -2.47 1.08
CA ALA A 153 35.64 -2.33 1.38
C ALA A 153 35.22 -0.87 1.63
N GLN A 154 35.50 0.02 0.67
CA GLN A 154 35.24 1.47 0.80
C GLN A 154 33.91 1.95 0.18
N GLY A 155 33.24 1.14 -0.64
CA GLY A 155 31.91 1.45 -1.17
C GLY A 155 31.15 0.23 -1.73
N LEU A 156 29.84 0.38 -1.96
CA LEU A 156 28.98 -0.71 -2.49
C LEU A 156 29.50 -1.28 -3.83
N LYS A 157 30.07 -0.42 -4.68
CA LYS A 157 30.64 -0.81 -5.98
C LYS A 157 31.74 -1.86 -5.83
N ASP A 158 32.64 -1.65 -4.88
CA ASP A 158 33.82 -2.50 -4.64
C ASP A 158 33.44 -3.81 -3.92
N ILE A 159 32.22 -3.88 -3.39
CA ILE A 159 31.60 -5.08 -2.83
C ILE A 159 30.96 -5.93 -3.95
N ILE A 160 30.19 -5.32 -4.86
CA ILE A 160 29.45 -6.08 -5.90
C ILE A 160 30.25 -6.47 -7.15
N VAL A 161 31.38 -5.83 -7.46
CA VAL A 161 32.22 -6.21 -8.63
C VAL A 161 33.34 -7.16 -8.19
N GLU A 162 33.20 -8.46 -8.45
CA GLU A 162 34.19 -9.46 -8.01
C GLU A 162 35.45 -9.55 -8.89
N GLY A 163 35.41 -9.04 -10.12
CA GLY A 163 36.54 -9.12 -11.05
C GLY A 163 36.21 -8.79 -12.50
N VAL A 164 37.03 -9.31 -13.42
CA VAL A 164 36.91 -9.12 -14.87
C VAL A 164 37.23 -10.42 -15.61
N LEU A 165 36.47 -10.73 -16.66
CA LEU A 165 36.84 -11.68 -17.70
C LEU A 165 37.61 -10.97 -18.81
N LYS A 166 38.85 -11.40 -19.07
CA LYS A 166 39.60 -11.10 -20.29
C LYS A 166 39.19 -12.10 -21.37
N LEU A 167 38.64 -11.58 -22.45
CA LEU A 167 38.29 -12.28 -23.69
C LEU A 167 39.21 -11.80 -24.81
N ASP A 168 39.34 -12.61 -25.86
CA ASP A 168 40.00 -12.23 -27.12
C ASP A 168 41.44 -11.67 -26.89
N ASP A 169 42.25 -12.43 -26.15
CA ASP A 169 43.60 -12.08 -25.65
C ASP A 169 43.69 -10.74 -24.86
N GLY A 170 42.55 -10.26 -24.35
CA GLY A 170 42.42 -9.00 -23.63
C GLY A 170 41.89 -7.84 -24.47
N ALA A 171 41.54 -8.06 -25.74
CA ALA A 171 40.87 -7.05 -26.58
C ALA A 171 39.45 -6.71 -26.09
N ARG A 172 38.82 -7.62 -25.33
CA ARG A 172 37.52 -7.41 -24.67
C ARG A 172 37.61 -7.71 -23.18
N MET A 173 37.00 -6.85 -22.38
CA MET A 173 37.02 -6.86 -20.92
C MET A 173 35.59 -6.78 -20.39
N VAL A 174 35.14 -7.78 -19.64
CA VAL A 174 33.76 -7.85 -19.11
C VAL A 174 33.79 -7.92 -17.59
N GLN A 175 33.17 -6.95 -16.91
CA GLN A 175 33.17 -6.89 -15.45
C GLN A 175 32.23 -7.95 -14.85
N LEU A 176 32.72 -8.73 -13.89
CA LEU A 176 31.94 -9.74 -13.20
C LEU A 176 31.28 -9.14 -11.97
N LEU A 177 29.97 -9.32 -11.88
CA LEU A 177 29.20 -8.99 -10.69
C LEU A 177 29.01 -10.22 -9.80
N ASP A 178 29.06 -10.03 -8.49
CA ASP A 178 28.73 -11.06 -7.50
C ASP A 178 27.22 -11.01 -7.19
N PRO A 179 26.43 -12.02 -7.61
CA PRO A 179 25.00 -12.04 -7.33
C PRO A 179 24.68 -12.19 -5.84
N TYR A 180 25.54 -12.84 -5.06
CA TYR A 180 25.33 -13.01 -3.63
C TYR A 180 25.50 -11.70 -2.89
N GLU A 181 26.43 -10.85 -3.31
CA GLU A 181 26.60 -9.50 -2.77
C GLU A 181 25.46 -8.57 -3.19
N ILE A 182 25.06 -8.59 -4.47
CA ILE A 182 23.89 -7.81 -4.96
C ILE A 182 22.63 -8.17 -4.16
N LEU A 183 22.36 -9.45 -3.95
CA LEU A 183 21.24 -9.90 -3.12
C LEU A 183 21.39 -9.52 -1.65
N GLN A 184 22.63 -9.38 -1.14
CA GLN A 184 22.92 -9.04 0.26
C GLN A 184 22.88 -7.54 0.58
N ILE A 185 22.85 -6.64 -0.42
CA ILE A 185 22.79 -5.18 -0.20
C ILE A 185 21.68 -4.81 0.81
N GLU A 186 22.05 -4.00 1.81
CA GLU A 186 21.15 -3.52 2.83
C GLU A 186 19.98 -2.70 2.20
N LYS A 187 18.76 -2.98 2.66
CA LYS A 187 17.49 -2.37 2.20
C LYS A 187 17.01 -2.79 0.80
N ILE A 188 17.66 -3.74 0.12
CA ILE A 188 17.06 -4.37 -1.06
C ILE A 188 15.93 -5.34 -0.66
N PRO A 189 14.70 -5.17 -1.19
CA PRO A 189 13.60 -6.09 -1.01
C PRO A 189 13.88 -7.47 -1.58
N ARG A 190 13.35 -8.53 -0.96
CA ARG A 190 13.42 -9.90 -1.49
C ARG A 190 12.06 -10.61 -1.41
N VAL A 191 11.63 -11.26 -2.48
CA VAL A 191 10.43 -12.12 -2.45
C VAL A 191 10.77 -13.45 -1.81
N ALA A 192 10.23 -13.74 -0.63
CA ALA A 192 10.23 -15.08 -0.07
C ALA A 192 9.36 -15.99 -0.97
N ARG A 193 9.97 -16.99 -1.60
CA ARG A 193 9.28 -17.84 -2.59
C ARG A 193 8.37 -18.85 -1.89
N ILE A 194 7.09 -18.53 -1.76
CA ILE A 194 6.09 -19.45 -1.20
C ILE A 194 5.73 -20.51 -2.25
N ASP A 195 5.75 -21.78 -1.85
CA ASP A 195 5.43 -22.92 -2.71
C ASP A 195 3.94 -22.92 -3.14
N HIS A 196 3.63 -22.19 -4.23
CA HIS A 196 2.28 -22.04 -4.79
C HIS A 196 1.59 -23.37 -5.17
N ALA A 197 2.31 -24.49 -5.13
CA ALA A 197 1.80 -25.82 -5.42
C ALA A 197 0.70 -26.30 -4.44
N GLN A 198 0.73 -25.90 -3.16
CA GLN A 198 -0.14 -26.50 -2.13
C GLN A 198 -1.45 -25.74 -1.84
N GLN A 199 -1.54 -24.44 -2.12
CA GLN A 199 -2.74 -23.63 -1.83
C GLN A 199 -3.83 -23.69 -2.93
N ARG A 200 -3.66 -24.48 -4.00
CA ARG A 200 -4.70 -24.71 -5.02
C ARG A 200 -5.81 -25.65 -4.54
N LYS A 201 -6.59 -25.23 -3.54
CA LYS A 201 -7.91 -25.81 -3.23
C LYS A 201 -9.03 -24.80 -3.49
N THR A 202 -10.04 -25.27 -4.20
CA THR A 202 -11.08 -24.45 -4.83
C THR A 202 -12.13 -23.93 -3.84
N HIS A 203 -11.87 -22.77 -3.26
CA HIS A 203 -12.90 -21.81 -2.88
C HIS A 203 -12.57 -20.46 -3.55
N LEU A 204 -13.54 -19.55 -3.65
CA LEU A 204 -13.33 -18.26 -4.35
C LEU A 204 -12.44 -17.27 -3.56
N GLY A 205 -11.94 -17.66 -2.39
CA GLY A 205 -11.53 -16.76 -1.30
C GLY A 205 -12.75 -16.15 -0.61
N GLN A 206 -12.60 -15.70 0.64
CA GLN A 206 -13.59 -14.77 1.18
C GLN A 206 -13.48 -13.42 0.45
N ARG A 207 -14.62 -12.80 0.11
CA ARG A 207 -14.69 -11.45 -0.48
C ARG A 207 -14.56 -10.40 0.63
N PHE A 208 -13.71 -9.42 0.42
CA PHE A 208 -13.50 -8.29 1.32
C PHE A 208 -13.51 -6.98 0.54
N ASN A 209 -13.77 -5.87 1.23
CA ASN A 209 -13.56 -4.52 0.72
C ASN A 209 -12.39 -3.91 1.53
N CYS A 210 -11.40 -3.34 0.86
CA CYS A 210 -10.42 -2.46 1.49
C CYS A 210 -10.58 -1.03 0.97
N ILE A 211 -10.11 -0.07 1.76
CA ILE A 211 -9.96 1.31 1.32
C ILE A 211 -8.48 1.60 1.06
N SER A 212 -8.19 2.22 -0.08
CA SER A 212 -6.83 2.57 -0.50
C SER A 212 -6.56 4.07 -0.31
N PHE A 213 -5.32 4.39 0.06
CA PHE A 213 -4.88 5.73 0.44
C PHE A 213 -3.38 5.94 0.19
N GLN A 214 -2.98 7.19 -0.03
CA GLN A 214 -1.58 7.53 -0.35
C GLN A 214 -0.69 7.69 0.88
N LEU A 215 0.48 7.06 0.81
CA LEU A 215 1.66 7.27 1.65
C LEU A 215 2.78 7.86 0.76
N GLY A 216 2.79 9.19 0.62
CA GLY A 216 3.64 9.84 -0.39
C GLY A 216 3.09 9.54 -1.77
N HIS A 217 3.82 8.76 -2.57
CA HIS A 217 3.38 8.30 -3.89
C HIS A 217 2.99 6.80 -3.90
N THR A 218 3.31 6.03 -2.86
CA THR A 218 2.83 4.64 -2.73
C THR A 218 1.36 4.60 -2.33
N THR A 219 0.56 3.75 -2.98
CA THR A 219 -0.78 3.41 -2.52
C THR A 219 -0.73 2.27 -1.49
N CYS A 220 -1.22 2.51 -0.28
CA CYS A 220 -1.50 1.48 0.72
C CYS A 220 -3.01 1.20 0.78
N ALA A 221 -3.43 0.09 1.39
CA ALA A 221 -4.83 -0.18 1.69
C ALA A 221 -5.04 -0.90 3.03
N LEU A 222 -6.18 -0.67 3.66
CA LEU A 222 -6.60 -1.31 4.91
C LEU A 222 -7.99 -1.92 4.75
N ASP A 223 -8.23 -3.08 5.36
CA ASP A 223 -9.56 -3.72 5.37
C ASP A 223 -10.58 -2.78 6.04
N LEU A 224 -11.65 -2.48 5.30
CA LEU A 224 -12.63 -1.46 5.62
C LEU A 224 -13.38 -1.75 6.93
N ARG A 225 -13.47 -3.01 7.35
CA ARG A 225 -14.17 -3.43 8.59
C ARG A 225 -13.49 -2.92 9.87
N PHE A 226 -12.22 -2.54 9.77
CA PHE A 226 -11.42 -2.03 10.90
C PHE A 226 -11.33 -0.50 10.91
N VAL A 227 -11.91 0.16 9.90
CA VAL A 227 -12.04 1.62 9.84
C VAL A 227 -13.42 2.01 10.38
N GLN A 228 -13.44 2.52 11.61
CA GLN A 228 -14.68 2.95 12.27
C GLN A 228 -15.25 4.22 11.65
N GLU A 229 -14.38 5.14 11.21
CA GLU A 229 -14.76 6.43 10.62
C GLU A 229 -13.64 6.98 9.72
N ILE A 230 -14.01 7.76 8.69
CA ILE A 230 -13.05 8.55 7.89
C ILE A 230 -13.56 9.97 7.76
N THR A 231 -12.68 10.94 8.03
CA THR A 231 -13.01 12.37 8.04
C THR A 231 -11.83 13.20 7.52
N ASP A 232 -12.05 14.48 7.23
CA ASP A 232 -10.95 15.44 7.04
C ASP A 232 -10.23 15.71 8.37
N MET A 233 -8.91 15.89 8.29
CA MET A 233 -8.05 16.04 9.45
C MET A 233 -8.44 17.28 10.30
N PRO A 234 -8.93 17.11 11.54
CA PRO A 234 -9.27 18.24 12.40
C PRO A 234 -8.01 19.00 12.86
N PRO A 235 -8.16 20.22 13.41
CA PRO A 235 -7.04 20.98 13.97
C PRO A 235 -6.27 20.18 15.03
N LEU A 236 -5.00 19.88 14.74
CA LEU A 236 -4.12 19.12 15.64
C LEU A 236 -3.79 19.93 16.89
N GLN A 237 -4.16 19.41 18.05
CA GLN A 237 -3.82 19.92 19.37
C GLN A 237 -2.46 19.34 19.82
N THR A 238 -1.55 20.19 20.30
CA THR A 238 -0.29 19.76 20.89
C THR A 238 -0.54 18.93 22.14
N SER A 239 -0.01 17.71 22.18
CA SER A 239 -0.22 16.75 23.27
C SER A 239 1.11 16.41 23.94
N GLN A 240 1.10 16.23 25.26
CA GLN A 240 2.26 15.68 25.99
C GLN A 240 2.49 14.18 25.68
N LEU A 241 1.54 13.54 24.98
CA LEU A 241 1.66 12.17 24.46
C LEU A 241 2.33 12.10 23.07
N ALA A 242 2.79 13.23 22.51
CA ALA A 242 3.47 13.26 21.22
C ALA A 242 4.87 12.62 21.31
N HIS A 243 4.92 11.29 21.17
CA HIS A 243 6.12 10.47 21.26
C HIS A 243 6.07 9.31 20.26
N GLY A 244 7.25 8.78 19.87
CA GLY A 244 7.36 7.83 18.76
C GLY A 244 6.82 8.48 17.48
N TYR A 245 5.77 7.92 16.90
CA TYR A 245 5.05 8.40 15.72
C TYR A 245 3.70 9.09 16.04
N VAL A 246 3.37 9.29 17.32
CA VAL A 246 2.22 10.10 17.76
C VAL A 246 2.58 11.59 17.61
N ILE A 247 1.78 12.35 16.86
CA ILE A 247 2.08 13.76 16.53
C ILE A 247 1.36 14.78 17.39
N GLY A 248 0.34 14.35 18.13
CA GLY A 248 -0.54 15.20 18.92
C GLY A 248 -1.89 14.51 19.10
N ASN A 249 -2.89 15.28 19.50
CA ASN A 249 -4.26 14.81 19.63
C ASN A 249 -5.19 15.63 18.71
N VAL A 250 -6.36 15.10 18.36
CA VAL A 250 -7.48 15.91 17.83
C VAL A 250 -8.68 15.74 18.74
N GLU A 251 -9.45 16.81 18.92
CA GLU A 251 -10.82 16.68 19.41
C GLU A 251 -11.72 16.31 18.24
N LEU A 252 -12.01 15.01 18.12
CA LEU A 252 -12.98 14.52 17.16
C LEU A 252 -14.30 14.30 17.90
N ARG A 253 -15.20 15.27 17.73
CA ARG A 253 -16.63 15.10 18.03
C ARG A 253 -16.90 14.81 19.52
N GLY A 254 -16.36 15.68 20.38
CA GLY A 254 -16.47 15.57 21.85
C GLY A 254 -15.55 14.53 22.49
N ARG A 255 -14.68 13.88 21.71
CA ARG A 255 -13.70 12.88 22.20
C ARG A 255 -12.31 13.21 21.69
N THR A 256 -11.34 13.21 22.60
CA THR A 256 -9.93 13.42 22.24
C THR A 256 -9.32 12.11 21.75
N LEU A 257 -8.77 12.11 20.54
CA LEU A 257 -8.08 10.99 19.92
C LEU A 257 -6.58 11.30 19.75
N PRO A 258 -5.66 10.36 20.02
CA PRO A 258 -4.27 10.52 19.62
C PRO A 258 -4.17 10.37 18.09
N VAL A 259 -3.37 11.21 17.45
CA VAL A 259 -3.11 11.16 16.01
C VAL A 259 -1.72 10.60 15.74
N VAL A 260 -1.65 9.65 14.81
CA VAL A 260 -0.43 8.96 14.40
C VAL A 260 -0.09 9.34 12.97
N ASP A 261 1.15 9.76 12.74
CA ASP A 261 1.70 9.91 11.39
C ASP A 261 2.00 8.51 10.82
N PHE A 262 1.18 8.06 9.86
CA PHE A 262 1.36 6.75 9.24
C PHE A 262 2.75 6.58 8.60
N ARG A 263 3.37 7.67 8.11
CA ARG A 263 4.73 7.62 7.57
C ARG A 263 5.75 7.31 8.66
N GLY A 264 5.73 8.07 9.77
CA GLY A 264 6.61 7.83 10.92
C GLY A 264 6.41 6.42 11.49
N MET A 265 5.16 5.95 11.52
CA MET A 265 4.82 4.59 11.96
C MET A 265 5.46 3.52 11.07
N ILE A 266 5.25 3.56 9.74
CA ILE A 266 5.81 2.58 8.78
C ILE A 266 7.34 2.63 8.72
N GLY A 267 7.93 3.83 8.84
CA GLY A 267 9.38 4.01 8.86
C GLY A 267 10.05 3.68 10.20
N ASN A 268 9.28 3.52 11.29
CA ASN A 268 9.82 3.56 12.65
C ASN A 268 10.71 4.81 12.89
N GLU A 269 10.35 5.93 12.25
CA GLU A 269 11.07 7.21 12.31
C GLU A 269 10.34 8.19 13.26
N THR A 270 11.07 9.16 13.80
CA THR A 270 10.45 10.31 14.49
C THR A 270 9.54 11.07 13.52
N PRO A 271 8.42 11.67 13.97
CA PRO A 271 7.36 12.09 13.06
C PRO A 271 7.78 13.28 12.21
N TYR A 272 7.20 13.37 11.01
CA TYR A 272 7.48 14.50 10.14
C TYR A 272 7.00 15.81 10.76
N LYS A 273 7.87 16.83 10.86
CA LYS A 273 7.50 18.14 11.41
C LYS A 273 6.63 18.91 10.41
N PHE A 274 5.32 18.72 10.50
CA PHE A 274 4.34 19.43 9.68
C PHE A 274 4.41 20.95 9.89
N LYS A 275 4.38 21.69 8.78
CA LYS A 275 4.13 23.13 8.77
C LYS A 275 2.62 23.38 8.92
N ALA A 276 2.24 24.53 9.49
CA ALA A 276 0.85 24.98 9.47
C ALA A 276 0.27 24.95 8.04
N GLY A 277 -1.01 24.60 7.88
CA GLY A 277 -1.64 24.37 6.58
C GLY A 277 -1.40 22.98 5.95
N MET A 278 -0.30 22.28 6.24
CA MET A 278 -0.02 20.97 5.59
C MET A 278 -0.84 19.79 6.12
N LEU A 279 -1.70 20.01 7.12
CA LEU A 279 -2.62 19.02 7.66
C LEU A 279 -4.05 19.20 7.12
N GLU A 280 -4.46 20.41 6.72
CA GLU A 280 -5.85 20.78 6.40
C GLU A 280 -6.43 20.10 5.13
N LYS A 281 -5.58 19.45 4.33
CA LYS A 281 -5.98 18.67 3.14
C LYS A 281 -5.81 17.16 3.31
N ARG A 282 -5.51 16.69 4.52
CA ARG A 282 -5.27 15.28 4.83
C ARG A 282 -6.54 14.62 5.35
N LYS A 283 -6.65 13.30 5.14
CA LYS A 283 -7.72 12.48 5.72
C LYS A 283 -7.23 11.77 6.98
N LEU A 284 -8.17 11.52 7.89
CA LEU A 284 -7.95 10.82 9.16
C LEU A 284 -8.80 9.54 9.17
N LEU A 285 -8.14 8.38 9.24
CA LEU A 285 -8.80 7.08 9.41
C LEU A 285 -8.90 6.77 10.90
N VAL A 286 -10.10 6.71 11.45
CA VAL A 286 -10.32 6.36 12.86
C VAL A 286 -10.38 4.84 13.01
N LEU A 287 -9.48 4.28 13.80
CA LEU A 287 -9.39 2.86 14.09
C LEU A 287 -9.81 2.60 15.56
N ASP A 288 -10.61 1.57 15.81
CA ASP A 288 -11.08 1.18 17.17
C ASP A 288 -10.22 0.01 17.67
N LEU A 289 -9.16 0.30 18.42
CA LEU A 289 -8.31 -0.73 19.05
C LEU A 289 -9.01 -1.24 20.32
N PRO A 290 -8.68 -2.46 20.81
CA PRO A 290 -9.18 -2.95 22.11
C PRO A 290 -8.93 -1.93 23.25
N ALA A 291 -7.78 -1.25 23.15
CA ALA A 291 -7.23 -0.25 24.07
C ALA A 291 -7.87 1.16 23.99
N GLY A 292 -8.70 1.44 22.98
CA GLY A 292 -9.24 2.78 22.70
C GLY A 292 -9.15 3.15 21.22
N ARG A 293 -9.61 4.34 20.83
CA ARG A 293 -9.55 4.81 19.45
C ARG A 293 -8.26 5.56 19.15
N ILE A 294 -7.79 5.47 17.91
CA ILE A 294 -6.71 6.31 17.35
C ILE A 294 -7.17 6.94 16.04
N GLY A 295 -6.57 8.07 15.66
CA GLY A 295 -6.67 8.63 14.33
C GLY A 295 -5.38 8.40 13.54
N LEU A 296 -5.45 7.71 12.41
CA LEU A 296 -4.32 7.48 11.52
C LEU A 296 -4.31 8.53 10.40
N LEU A 297 -3.27 9.36 10.35
CA LEU A 297 -3.11 10.42 9.37
C LEU A 297 -2.59 9.87 8.03
N VAL A 298 -3.36 10.04 6.96
CA VAL A 298 -2.98 9.66 5.58
C VAL A 298 -2.98 10.89 4.67
N TYR A 299 -2.46 10.79 3.44
CA TYR A 299 -2.46 11.92 2.52
C TYR A 299 -3.83 12.14 1.87
N SER A 300 -4.33 11.14 1.13
CA SER A 300 -5.63 11.12 0.44
C SER A 300 -6.32 9.77 0.68
N ILE A 301 -7.64 9.72 0.49
CA ILE A 301 -8.32 8.49 0.10
C ILE A 301 -8.38 8.46 -1.43
N ASP A 302 -8.05 7.34 -2.03
CA ASP A 302 -8.10 7.18 -3.50
C ASP A 302 -9.40 6.49 -3.92
N SER A 303 -9.59 5.24 -3.46
CA SER A 303 -10.67 4.35 -3.87
C SER A 303 -11.05 3.34 -2.80
N ILE A 304 -12.29 2.87 -2.81
CA ILE A 304 -12.68 1.61 -2.14
C ILE A 304 -12.63 0.51 -3.20
N MET A 305 -12.04 -0.64 -2.88
CA MET A 305 -11.90 -1.76 -3.82
C MET A 305 -12.27 -3.11 -3.20
N THR A 306 -13.10 -3.87 -3.91
CA THR A 306 -13.32 -5.30 -3.64
C THR A 306 -12.06 -6.10 -3.99
N PHE A 307 -11.67 -7.03 -3.12
CA PHE A 307 -10.66 -8.06 -3.37
C PHE A 307 -11.10 -9.41 -2.79
N TYR A 308 -10.47 -10.50 -3.23
CA TYR A 308 -10.59 -11.81 -2.61
C TYR A 308 -9.28 -12.19 -1.92
N GLU A 309 -9.37 -13.00 -0.86
CA GLU A 309 -8.23 -13.56 -0.12
C GLU A 309 -7.12 -14.16 -1.02
N LYS A 310 -7.53 -14.84 -2.09
CA LYS A 310 -6.66 -15.44 -3.13
C LYS A 310 -5.95 -14.45 -4.07
N ASP A 311 -6.34 -13.17 -4.05
CA ASP A 311 -5.76 -12.11 -4.88
C ASP A 311 -4.61 -11.39 -4.14
N ILE A 312 -4.43 -11.67 -2.85
CA ILE A 312 -3.30 -11.19 -2.05
C ILE A 312 -2.04 -11.94 -2.51
N LEU A 313 -1.15 -11.23 -3.20
CA LEU A 313 0.17 -11.74 -3.54
C LEU A 313 1.12 -11.55 -2.35
N PRO A 314 2.10 -12.45 -2.15
CA PRO A 314 3.11 -12.27 -1.10
C PRO A 314 3.83 -10.93 -1.27
N PHE A 315 3.97 -10.19 -0.17
CA PHE A 315 4.81 -9.00 -0.17
C PHE A 315 6.27 -9.42 -0.35
N ALA A 316 6.99 -8.80 -1.29
CA ALA A 316 8.44 -8.81 -1.22
C ALA A 316 8.82 -8.21 0.15
N ASN A 317 9.70 -8.84 0.93
CA ASN A 317 10.14 -8.26 2.19
C ASN A 317 11.08 -7.09 1.89
N VAL A 318 10.46 -5.93 1.60
CA VAL A 318 11.07 -4.63 1.35
C VAL A 318 11.87 -4.19 2.56
N GLY A 319 12.88 -3.35 2.35
CA GLY A 319 13.56 -2.59 3.42
C GLY A 319 12.67 -1.62 4.22
N LEU A 320 11.34 -1.84 4.26
CA LEU A 320 10.41 -1.23 5.20
C LEU A 320 10.82 -1.65 6.62
N PRO A 321 11.14 -0.72 7.51
CA PRO A 321 11.44 -1.03 8.90
C PRO A 321 10.29 -1.79 9.59
N ARG A 322 9.05 -1.54 9.14
CA ARG A 322 7.84 -2.25 9.56
C ARG A 322 7.18 -3.07 8.46
N HIS A 323 7.85 -4.15 8.05
CA HIS A 323 7.22 -5.20 7.25
C HIS A 323 6.18 -6.03 8.07
N ASP A 324 6.19 -5.92 9.40
CA ASP A 324 5.28 -6.61 10.32
C ASP A 324 3.81 -6.17 10.19
N VAL A 325 3.57 -4.98 9.63
CA VAL A 325 2.22 -4.42 9.40
C VAL A 325 1.76 -4.54 7.94
N VAL A 326 2.35 -5.44 7.15
CA VAL A 326 1.98 -5.70 5.75
C VAL A 326 1.55 -7.16 5.58
N SER A 327 0.29 -7.41 5.20
CA SER A 327 -0.20 -8.76 4.91
C SER A 327 0.14 -9.23 3.49
N GLY A 328 0.37 -8.30 2.55
CA GLY A 328 0.66 -8.65 1.15
C GLY A 328 0.52 -7.47 0.18
N CYS A 329 0.44 -7.80 -1.10
CA CYS A 329 0.13 -6.88 -2.19
C CYS A 329 -1.18 -7.25 -2.87
N LEU A 330 -1.93 -6.24 -3.31
CA LEU A 330 -2.97 -6.37 -4.33
C LEU A 330 -2.46 -5.71 -5.62
N VAL A 331 -2.84 -6.24 -6.78
CA VAL A 331 -2.47 -5.67 -8.09
C VAL A 331 -3.73 -5.13 -8.77
N ARG A 332 -3.72 -3.85 -9.12
CA ARG A 332 -4.78 -3.19 -9.90
C ARG A 332 -4.61 -3.50 -11.40
N GLN A 333 -5.58 -3.07 -12.21
CA GLN A 333 -5.62 -3.42 -13.64
C GLN A 333 -4.69 -2.59 -14.52
N ASP A 334 -4.24 -1.46 -14.02
CA ASP A 334 -3.15 -0.62 -14.54
C ASP A 334 -1.76 -1.15 -14.09
N GLU A 335 -1.70 -2.41 -13.66
CA GLU A 335 -0.55 -3.09 -13.05
C GLU A 335 0.00 -2.44 -11.76
N THR A 336 -0.65 -1.38 -11.24
CA THR A 336 -0.20 -0.71 -10.02
C THR A 336 -0.40 -1.57 -8.78
N ILE A 337 0.62 -1.60 -7.92
CA ILE A 337 0.68 -2.45 -6.74
C ILE A 337 0.24 -1.64 -5.51
N VAL A 338 -0.77 -2.16 -4.82
CA VAL A 338 -1.32 -1.62 -3.58
C VAL A 338 -0.84 -2.46 -2.40
N ILE A 339 -0.16 -1.85 -1.44
CA ILE A 339 0.34 -2.54 -0.24
C ILE A 339 -0.82 -2.75 0.74
N LEU A 340 -1.20 -4.00 0.99
CA LEU A 340 -2.28 -4.36 1.90
C LEU A 340 -1.75 -4.49 3.34
N LEU A 341 -2.29 -3.67 4.25
CA LEU A 341 -1.82 -3.55 5.62
C LEU A 341 -2.47 -4.58 6.56
N ASP A 342 -1.64 -5.11 7.46
CA ASP A 342 -2.08 -6.07 8.46
C ASP A 342 -2.76 -5.38 9.65
N HIS A 343 -4.08 -5.32 9.56
CA HIS A 343 -4.94 -4.81 10.61
C HIS A 343 -4.79 -5.60 11.93
N HIS A 344 -4.46 -6.90 11.91
CA HIS A 344 -4.22 -7.66 13.14
C HIS A 344 -2.90 -7.28 13.81
N SER A 345 -1.85 -6.93 13.06
CA SER A 345 -0.62 -6.35 13.61
C SER A 345 -0.87 -4.95 14.17
N LEU A 346 -1.56 -4.08 13.42
CA LEU A 346 -1.91 -2.72 13.87
C LEU A 346 -2.77 -2.71 15.16
N LEU A 347 -3.72 -3.63 15.28
CA LEU A 347 -4.56 -3.77 16.49
C LEU A 347 -3.81 -4.31 17.72
N LYS A 348 -2.64 -4.92 17.53
CA LYS A 348 -1.79 -5.49 18.60
C LYS A 348 -0.61 -4.60 18.97
N ASP A 349 -0.36 -3.53 18.21
CA ASP A 349 0.79 -2.66 18.40
C ASP A 349 0.79 -2.00 19.80
N GLU A 350 1.87 -2.22 20.55
CA GLU A 350 1.96 -1.78 21.95
C GLU A 350 1.97 -0.25 22.09
N MET A 351 2.54 0.47 21.11
CA MET A 351 2.66 1.93 21.12
C MET A 351 1.34 2.58 20.70
N LEU A 352 0.64 2.05 19.69
CA LEU A 352 -0.72 2.48 19.35
C LEU A 352 -1.69 2.23 20.52
N ALA A 353 -1.58 1.05 21.15
CA ALA A 353 -2.39 0.70 22.31
C ALA A 353 -2.05 1.55 23.56
N LEU A 354 -0.78 1.93 23.74
CA LEU A 354 -0.35 2.85 24.81
C LEU A 354 -0.89 4.26 24.56
N ALA A 355 -0.73 4.79 23.35
CA ALA A 355 -1.24 6.11 22.97
C ALA A 355 -2.76 6.21 23.16
N ALA A 356 -3.50 5.17 22.76
CA ALA A 356 -4.95 5.08 22.98
C ALA A 356 -5.33 5.14 24.48
N ARG A 357 -4.70 4.29 25.32
CA ARG A 357 -4.95 4.26 26.77
C ARG A 357 -4.64 5.60 27.43
N SER A 358 -3.41 6.11 27.25
CA SER A 358 -2.98 7.34 27.91
C SER A 358 -3.76 8.56 27.43
N CYS A 359 -4.25 8.57 26.18
CA CYS A 359 -5.16 9.62 25.72
C CYS A 359 -6.52 9.51 26.42
N GLN A 360 -7.09 8.31 26.56
CA GLN A 360 -8.35 8.10 27.27
C GLN A 360 -8.26 8.37 28.79
N GLU A 361 -7.10 8.13 29.41
CA GLU A 361 -6.84 8.42 30.83
C GLU A 361 -6.72 9.92 31.12
N ILE A 362 -6.06 10.69 30.24
CA ILE A 362 -5.90 12.15 30.38
C ILE A 362 -7.16 12.90 29.92
N TYR A 363 -7.83 12.41 28.89
CA TYR A 363 -9.03 12.99 28.29
C TYR A 363 -10.22 12.01 28.33
N PRO A 364 -10.75 11.69 29.53
CA PRO A 364 -11.88 10.78 29.66
C PRO A 364 -13.11 11.37 28.97
N SER A 365 -13.65 10.64 27.99
CA SER A 365 -14.83 11.05 27.23
C SER A 365 -16.04 11.22 28.14
N THR A 366 -16.77 12.33 28.00
CA THR A 366 -17.96 12.68 28.79
C THR A 366 -19.10 11.64 28.65
N ASP A 367 -19.07 10.83 27.58
CA ASP A 367 -20.01 9.75 27.28
C ASP A 367 -19.83 8.52 28.20
N VAL A 368 -19.96 8.69 29.51
CA VAL A 368 -19.87 7.60 30.50
C VAL A 368 -21.20 6.83 30.59
N GLU A 369 -21.68 6.30 29.47
CA GLU A 369 -22.56 5.12 29.50
C GLU A 369 -21.70 3.86 29.64
N THR A 370 -21.49 3.43 30.88
CA THR A 370 -20.76 2.19 31.24
C THR A 370 -21.56 0.92 30.93
N LYS A 371 -21.85 0.69 29.64
CA LYS A 371 -22.19 -0.64 29.14
C LYS A 371 -20.89 -1.45 29.00
N PRO A 372 -20.73 -2.61 29.67
CA PRO A 372 -19.50 -3.37 29.62
C PRO A 372 -19.18 -3.83 28.18
N LYS A 373 -17.90 -3.77 27.80
CA LYS A 373 -17.38 -4.39 26.55
C LYS A 373 -17.42 -5.93 26.66
N ASN A 374 -18.62 -6.50 26.74
CA ASN A 374 -18.83 -7.85 26.23
C ASN A 374 -18.45 -7.83 24.74
N PHE A 375 -17.83 -8.91 24.24
CA PHE A 375 -17.67 -9.14 22.81
C PHE A 375 -19.06 -9.39 22.19
N ARG A 376 -19.81 -8.31 21.95
CA ARG A 376 -21.08 -8.35 21.25
C ARG A 376 -20.79 -8.73 19.80
N THR A 377 -21.33 -9.86 19.39
CA THR A 377 -21.25 -10.38 18.02
C THR A 377 -21.58 -9.29 16.99
N GLU A 378 -20.88 -9.31 15.86
CA GLU A 378 -20.90 -8.30 14.77
C GLU A 378 -22.29 -8.01 14.17
N ARG A 379 -23.31 -8.80 14.52
CA ARG A 379 -24.71 -8.65 14.10
C ARG A 379 -25.37 -7.41 14.73
N GLY A 380 -25.14 -6.26 14.11
CA GLY A 380 -25.91 -5.05 14.40
C GLY A 380 -25.29 -3.73 13.91
N ARG A 381 -23.97 -3.66 13.66
CA ARG A 381 -23.36 -2.44 13.11
C ARG A 381 -23.43 -2.46 11.58
N SER A 382 -23.91 -1.36 10.99
CA SER A 382 -23.78 -1.09 9.55
C SER A 382 -22.76 0.01 9.32
N THR A 383 -22.09 -0.04 8.18
CA THR A 383 -21.14 0.99 7.74
C THR A 383 -21.71 1.69 6.52
N PHE A 384 -21.77 3.01 6.57
CA PHE A 384 -22.31 3.85 5.50
C PHE A 384 -21.20 4.69 4.88
N ILE A 385 -21.23 4.81 3.55
CA ILE A 385 -20.48 5.82 2.82
C ILE A 385 -21.38 7.03 2.60
N LEU A 386 -20.92 8.21 3.01
CA LEU A 386 -21.65 9.48 2.90
C LEU A 386 -21.03 10.32 1.78
N PHE A 387 -21.88 10.91 0.95
CA PHE A 387 -21.48 11.58 -0.27
C PHE A 387 -22.44 12.73 -0.63
N SER A 388 -21.96 13.68 -1.42
CA SER A 388 -22.72 14.87 -1.80
C SER A 388 -23.24 14.78 -3.24
N VAL A 389 -24.51 15.15 -3.40
CA VAL A 389 -25.18 15.37 -4.69
C VAL A 389 -26.08 16.60 -4.49
N ASP A 390 -25.46 17.78 -4.41
CA ASP A 390 -26.06 19.05 -3.92
C ASP A 390 -26.43 19.03 -2.42
N ILE A 391 -27.11 17.97 -1.98
CA ILE A 391 -27.35 17.62 -0.58
C ILE A 391 -26.58 16.35 -0.20
N GLU A 392 -26.41 16.13 1.10
CA GLU A 392 -25.71 14.95 1.62
C GLU A 392 -26.63 13.72 1.63
N MET A 393 -26.12 12.63 1.07
CA MET A 393 -26.77 11.32 0.97
C MET A 393 -25.80 10.22 1.43
N GLY A 394 -26.28 8.97 1.51
CA GLY A 394 -25.42 7.83 1.78
C GLY A 394 -25.95 6.50 1.27
N PHE A 395 -25.05 5.52 1.20
CA PHE A 395 -25.31 4.13 0.86
C PHE A 395 -24.78 3.21 1.98
N ASP A 396 -25.46 2.08 2.25
CA ASP A 396 -24.83 1.00 3.01
C ASP A 396 -23.66 0.43 2.17
N ILE A 397 -22.48 0.41 2.77
CA ILE A 397 -21.21 0.11 2.10
C ILE A 397 -21.08 -1.36 1.70
N SER A 398 -21.92 -2.25 2.27
CA SER A 398 -21.95 -3.68 1.92
C SER A 398 -22.51 -3.92 0.51
N GLY A 399 -23.40 -3.02 0.04
CA GLY A 399 -23.88 -2.99 -1.34
C GLY A 399 -22.89 -2.38 -2.34
N VAL A 400 -21.86 -1.68 -1.86
CA VAL A 400 -20.85 -1.02 -2.71
C VAL A 400 -19.71 -1.99 -3.01
N ASN A 401 -19.43 -2.18 -4.31
CA ASN A 401 -18.32 -3.00 -4.80
C ASN A 401 -17.03 -2.17 -4.93
N GLU A 402 -17.14 -0.93 -5.40
CA GLU A 402 -15.99 -0.10 -5.77
C GLU A 402 -16.36 1.38 -5.71
N VAL A 403 -15.40 2.25 -5.42
CA VAL A 403 -15.57 3.72 -5.50
C VAL A 403 -14.35 4.29 -6.21
N ILE A 404 -14.57 4.96 -7.33
CA ILE A 404 -13.52 5.44 -8.24
C ILE A 404 -13.70 6.93 -8.58
N ASP A 405 -12.69 7.55 -9.17
CA ASP A 405 -12.83 8.82 -9.88
C ASP A 405 -13.62 8.63 -11.19
N ARG A 406 -14.47 9.60 -11.54
CA ARG A 406 -15.17 9.61 -12.82
C ARG A 406 -14.16 9.77 -13.96
N PRO A 407 -14.05 8.82 -14.90
CA PRO A 407 -13.12 8.96 -16.02
C PRO A 407 -13.57 10.06 -16.98
N SER A 408 -12.59 10.68 -17.65
CA SER A 408 -12.79 11.80 -18.58
C SER A 408 -13.54 11.43 -19.88
N SER A 409 -13.74 10.14 -20.14
CA SER A 409 -14.52 9.64 -21.26
C SER A 409 -15.39 8.43 -20.85
N LEU A 410 -16.56 8.32 -21.48
CA LEU A 410 -17.54 7.27 -21.30
C LEU A 410 -18.07 6.84 -22.67
N LEU A 411 -18.44 5.57 -22.82
CA LEU A 411 -19.14 5.10 -24.02
C LEU A 411 -20.56 5.66 -23.99
N LYS A 412 -20.94 6.47 -24.98
CA LYS A 412 -22.32 7.00 -25.07
C LYS A 412 -23.19 6.04 -25.90
N PRO A 413 -24.15 5.32 -25.28
CA PRO A 413 -25.09 4.52 -26.06
C PRO A 413 -26.02 5.43 -26.88
N PRO A 414 -26.49 4.99 -28.06
CA PRO A 414 -27.53 5.71 -28.79
C PRO A 414 -28.83 5.68 -27.97
N TYR A 415 -29.60 6.78 -28.01
CA TYR A 415 -30.84 6.95 -27.26
C TYR A 415 -30.67 6.78 -25.73
N ALA A 416 -29.55 7.28 -25.18
CA ALA A 416 -29.37 7.41 -23.74
C ALA A 416 -30.44 8.32 -23.13
N LEU A 417 -31.09 7.86 -22.06
CA LEU A 417 -32.00 8.65 -21.23
C LEU A 417 -31.23 9.79 -20.57
N ALA A 418 -31.88 10.93 -20.28
CA ALA A 418 -31.18 12.13 -19.80
C ALA A 418 -30.34 11.92 -18.52
N PHE A 419 -30.79 11.03 -17.62
CA PHE A 419 -30.08 10.69 -16.39
C PHE A 419 -28.94 9.67 -16.56
N VAL A 420 -28.67 9.17 -17.78
CA VAL A 420 -27.58 8.23 -18.05
C VAL A 420 -26.36 8.98 -18.58
N ASP A 421 -25.35 9.16 -17.73
CA ASP A 421 -24.06 9.78 -18.09
C ASP A 421 -23.34 9.04 -19.23
N GLY A 422 -23.54 7.71 -19.29
CA GLY A 422 -22.98 6.82 -20.29
C GLY A 422 -22.76 5.42 -19.75
N ILE A 423 -21.92 4.66 -20.43
CA ILE A 423 -21.47 3.33 -20.04
C ILE A 423 -19.95 3.39 -19.79
N LEU A 424 -19.55 2.98 -18.60
CA LEU A 424 -18.17 2.73 -18.22
C LEU A 424 -17.81 1.28 -18.57
N ASN A 425 -16.67 1.06 -19.23
CA ASN A 425 -16.03 -0.26 -19.25
C ASN A 425 -15.06 -0.33 -18.08
N LEU A 426 -15.39 -1.10 -17.04
CA LEU A 426 -14.53 -1.34 -15.89
C LEU A 426 -14.28 -2.84 -15.78
N ARG A 427 -13.01 -3.26 -15.81
CA ARG A 427 -12.59 -4.67 -15.74
C ARG A 427 -13.12 -5.57 -16.87
N GLY A 428 -13.52 -5.00 -18.01
CA GLY A 428 -14.18 -5.71 -19.11
C GLY A 428 -15.70 -5.82 -18.92
N GLU A 429 -16.25 -5.29 -17.83
CA GLU A 429 -17.68 -5.26 -17.52
C GLU A 429 -18.26 -3.89 -17.90
N LEU A 430 -19.42 -3.88 -18.56
CA LEU A 430 -20.10 -2.66 -18.97
C LEU A 430 -21.07 -2.19 -17.86
N ILE A 431 -20.72 -1.09 -17.21
CA ILE A 431 -21.43 -0.51 -16.06
C ILE A 431 -22.13 0.76 -16.52
N THR A 432 -23.46 0.81 -16.40
CA THR A 432 -24.24 2.03 -16.69
C THR A 432 -24.03 3.05 -15.57
N LEU A 433 -23.63 4.28 -15.94
CA LEU A 433 -23.48 5.39 -14.99
C LEU A 433 -24.74 6.25 -14.97
N ILE A 434 -25.27 6.46 -13.77
CA ILE A 434 -26.49 7.21 -13.47
C ILE A 434 -26.09 8.54 -12.83
N ASN A 435 -26.55 9.64 -13.41
CA ASN A 435 -26.32 10.98 -12.92
C ASN A 435 -27.39 11.33 -11.87
N LEU A 436 -27.03 11.32 -10.58
CA LEU A 436 -28.02 11.61 -9.52
C LEU A 436 -28.49 13.07 -9.49
N ARG A 437 -27.69 14.03 -10.00
CA ARG A 437 -28.16 15.41 -10.15
C ARG A 437 -29.31 15.47 -11.15
N VAL A 438 -29.18 14.84 -12.32
CA VAL A 438 -30.26 14.79 -13.32
C VAL A 438 -31.45 13.93 -12.86
N LEU A 439 -31.22 12.77 -12.23
CA LEU A 439 -32.30 11.87 -11.77
C LEU A 439 -33.23 12.51 -10.72
N TYR A 440 -32.66 13.38 -9.86
CA TYR A 440 -33.40 14.05 -8.77
C TYR A 440 -33.68 15.54 -9.04
N GLY A 441 -33.26 16.07 -10.20
CA GLY A 441 -33.52 17.47 -10.59
C GLY A 441 -32.67 18.53 -9.88
N PHE A 442 -31.52 18.16 -9.32
CA PHE A 442 -30.57 19.12 -8.76
C PHE A 442 -29.85 19.91 -9.86
N PRO A 443 -29.33 21.13 -9.56
CA PRO A 443 -28.62 21.94 -10.55
C PRO A 443 -27.41 21.22 -11.15
N GLU A 444 -27.04 21.53 -12.39
CA GLU A 444 -25.73 21.13 -12.91
C GLU A 444 -24.61 21.89 -12.18
N THR A 445 -23.58 21.16 -11.77
CA THR A 445 -22.33 21.74 -11.27
C THR A 445 -21.29 21.79 -12.39
N GLY A 446 -20.39 22.77 -12.34
CA GLY A 446 -19.28 22.87 -13.30
C GLY A 446 -18.28 21.71 -13.19
N ALA A 447 -17.19 21.77 -13.95
CA ALA A 447 -16.19 20.70 -14.05
C ALA A 447 -15.41 20.42 -12.74
N GLN A 448 -16.05 19.74 -11.80
CA GLN A 448 -15.45 19.18 -10.58
C GLN A 448 -14.99 17.73 -10.82
N ALA A 449 -14.10 17.25 -9.94
CA ALA A 449 -13.60 15.88 -9.95
C ALA A 449 -14.61 14.93 -9.29
N HIS A 450 -15.72 14.67 -9.98
CA HIS A 450 -16.77 13.76 -9.52
C HIS A 450 -16.25 12.36 -9.21
N LYS A 451 -16.81 11.73 -8.17
CA LYS A 451 -16.59 10.32 -7.85
C LYS A 451 -17.74 9.46 -8.42
N VAL A 452 -17.50 8.16 -8.56
CA VAL A 452 -18.49 7.16 -8.96
C VAL A 452 -18.53 6.05 -7.92
N LEU A 453 -19.69 5.81 -7.29
CA LEU A 453 -19.93 4.64 -6.44
C LEU A 453 -20.54 3.54 -7.29
N ILE A 454 -19.94 2.36 -7.27
CA ILE A 454 -20.33 1.19 -8.08
C ILE A 454 -20.89 0.11 -7.16
N PHE A 455 -22.08 -0.39 -7.52
CA PHE A 455 -22.84 -1.37 -6.75
C PHE A 455 -23.50 -2.39 -7.67
N GLU A 456 -23.85 -3.55 -7.12
CA GLU A 456 -24.50 -4.64 -7.85
C GLU A 456 -25.99 -4.74 -7.48
N ASN A 457 -26.86 -4.82 -8.49
CA ASN A 457 -28.28 -5.14 -8.31
C ASN A 457 -28.73 -6.15 -9.36
N GLY A 458 -29.35 -7.25 -8.92
CA GLY A 458 -29.90 -8.27 -9.82
C GLY A 458 -28.87 -8.97 -10.72
N GLY A 459 -27.62 -9.10 -10.27
CA GLY A 459 -26.53 -9.70 -11.07
C GLY A 459 -25.97 -8.77 -12.16
N ARG A 460 -26.11 -7.45 -11.99
CA ARG A 460 -25.56 -6.42 -12.87
C ARG A 460 -25.00 -5.27 -12.06
N LYS A 461 -23.88 -4.69 -12.49
CA LYS A 461 -23.34 -3.47 -11.87
C LYS A 461 -23.92 -2.20 -12.46
N TYR A 462 -24.13 -1.24 -11.56
CA TYR A 462 -24.54 0.12 -11.84
C TYR A 462 -23.56 1.06 -11.12
N GLY A 463 -23.33 2.24 -11.68
CA GLY A 463 -22.61 3.31 -11.01
C GLY A 463 -23.50 4.53 -10.83
N ILE A 464 -23.35 5.23 -9.70
CA ILE A 464 -23.89 6.59 -9.52
C ILE A 464 -22.76 7.61 -9.54
N THR A 465 -22.96 8.71 -10.24
CA THR A 465 -22.06 9.88 -10.19
C THR A 465 -22.45 10.78 -9.03
N VAL A 466 -21.45 11.19 -8.24
CA VAL A 466 -21.59 12.09 -7.09
C VAL A 466 -20.52 13.20 -7.13
N ASP A 467 -20.69 14.25 -6.33
CA ASP A 467 -19.76 15.37 -6.27
C ASP A 467 -18.47 14.98 -5.52
N SER A 468 -18.59 14.60 -4.24
CA SER A 468 -17.50 14.00 -3.45
C SER A 468 -17.96 12.87 -2.53
N ILE A 469 -17.00 12.06 -2.07
CA ILE A 469 -17.16 11.23 -0.87
C ILE A 469 -16.73 12.07 0.33
N ASP A 470 -17.65 12.27 1.26
CA ASP A 470 -17.49 13.26 2.33
C ASP A 470 -17.03 12.57 3.63
N GLU A 471 -17.65 11.42 3.96
CA GLU A 471 -17.38 10.67 5.18
C GLU A 471 -17.59 9.15 4.96
N ILE A 472 -16.97 8.32 5.81
CA ILE A 472 -17.41 6.93 6.01
C ILE A 472 -17.65 6.76 7.52
N VAL A 473 -18.74 6.12 7.92
CA VAL A 473 -19.10 5.95 9.33
C VAL A 473 -19.74 4.60 9.65
N THR A 474 -19.33 3.97 10.74
CA THR A 474 -19.93 2.71 11.24
C THR A 474 -20.83 2.97 12.45
N THR A 475 -22.14 2.76 12.31
CA THR A 475 -23.20 3.13 13.27
C THR A 475 -23.90 1.93 13.90
N GLY A 476 -24.80 2.16 14.87
CA GLY A 476 -25.71 1.14 15.40
C GLY A 476 -27.09 1.15 14.72
N PRO A 477 -27.98 0.19 15.05
CA PRO A 477 -29.37 0.21 14.61
C PRO A 477 -30.17 1.37 15.24
N GLU A 478 -29.73 1.91 16.37
CA GLU A 478 -30.32 3.09 17.04
C GLU A 478 -30.12 4.42 16.32
N ASP A 479 -29.34 4.42 15.23
CA ASP A 479 -28.94 5.61 14.48
C ASP A 479 -29.62 5.73 13.11
N LEU A 480 -30.17 4.62 12.60
CA LEU A 480 -30.99 4.56 11.40
C LEU A 480 -32.48 4.63 11.78
N PHE A 481 -33.24 5.52 11.17
CA PHE A 481 -34.66 5.71 11.45
C PHE A 481 -35.47 5.92 10.18
N GLU A 482 -36.78 5.66 10.25
CA GLU A 482 -37.70 5.84 9.12
C GLU A 482 -37.76 7.30 8.66
N VAL A 483 -37.92 7.51 7.36
CA VAL A 483 -37.95 8.84 6.75
C VAL A 483 -39.10 9.66 7.37
N PRO A 484 -38.84 10.79 8.04
CA PRO A 484 -39.90 11.62 8.61
C PRO A 484 -40.77 12.17 7.46
N THR A 485 -42.09 12.24 7.65
CA THR A 485 -43.02 12.66 6.58
C THR A 485 -42.70 14.08 6.10
N ILE A 486 -42.00 14.17 4.97
CA ILE A 486 -41.49 15.41 4.40
C ILE A 486 -42.68 16.32 4.05
N ARG A 487 -42.67 17.55 4.58
CA ARG A 487 -43.78 18.51 4.47
C ARG A 487 -43.82 19.27 3.13
N ASP A 488 -42.76 19.19 2.34
CA ASP A 488 -42.67 19.76 0.99
C ASP A 488 -43.06 18.69 -0.05
N PRO A 489 -44.17 18.85 -0.80
CA PRO A 489 -44.64 17.83 -1.73
C PRO A 489 -43.71 17.52 -2.91
N GLU A 490 -42.87 18.46 -3.35
CA GLU A 490 -42.02 18.26 -4.54
C GLU A 490 -40.69 17.63 -4.14
N ALA A 491 -40.01 18.18 -3.13
CA ALA A 491 -38.80 17.58 -2.57
C ALA A 491 -39.07 16.17 -1.98
N ALA A 492 -40.24 15.95 -1.38
CA ALA A 492 -40.65 14.60 -0.95
C ALA A 492 -40.71 13.63 -2.13
N ARG A 493 -41.43 13.99 -3.20
CA ARG A 493 -41.64 13.14 -4.37
C ARG A 493 -40.33 12.76 -5.08
N LEU A 494 -39.36 13.67 -5.11
CA LEU A 494 -38.13 13.46 -5.87
C LEU A 494 -37.17 12.43 -5.27
N VAL A 495 -37.23 12.14 -3.95
CA VAL A 495 -36.30 11.18 -3.31
C VAL A 495 -37.01 10.09 -2.47
N SER A 496 -38.26 10.29 -2.00
CA SER A 496 -38.85 9.38 -0.99
C SER A 496 -39.05 7.93 -1.43
N GLY A 497 -39.19 7.65 -2.73
CA GLY A 497 -39.29 6.28 -3.26
C GLY A 497 -37.97 5.51 -3.23
N ASP A 498 -36.85 6.24 -3.12
CA ASP A 498 -35.49 5.73 -3.25
C ASP A 498 -34.73 5.68 -1.90
N LEU A 499 -35.38 6.04 -0.79
CA LEU A 499 -34.79 6.02 0.55
C LEU A 499 -34.96 4.66 1.25
N ALA A 500 -33.86 4.16 1.82
CA ALA A 500 -33.86 3.12 2.85
C ALA A 500 -34.19 3.71 4.24
N GLY A 501 -33.87 4.99 4.47
CA GLY A 501 -34.13 5.67 5.74
C GLY A 501 -33.35 6.98 5.90
N CYS A 502 -33.31 7.47 7.13
CA CYS A 502 -32.49 8.59 7.55
C CYS A 502 -31.45 8.13 8.57
N LEU A 503 -30.19 8.53 8.40
CA LEU A 503 -29.10 8.24 9.30
C LEU A 503 -28.77 9.47 10.14
N ARG A 504 -28.91 9.38 11.47
CA ARG A 504 -28.23 10.30 12.37
C ARG A 504 -26.80 9.79 12.52
N VAL A 505 -25.84 10.45 11.88
CA VAL A 505 -24.42 10.22 12.13
C VAL A 505 -24.17 10.44 13.65
N PRO A 506 -23.83 9.40 14.43
CA PRO A 506 -23.79 9.49 15.91
C PRO A 506 -22.74 10.49 16.39
N SER A 507 -21.74 10.63 15.53
CA SER A 507 -20.56 11.45 15.62
C SER A 507 -20.85 12.93 15.29
N ARG A 508 -22.08 13.33 14.94
CA ARG A 508 -22.48 14.72 14.70
C ARG A 508 -23.42 15.23 15.80
N PRO A 509 -23.48 16.56 16.06
CA PRO A 509 -24.35 17.10 17.11
C PRO A 509 -25.81 16.73 16.90
N SER A 510 -26.58 16.52 17.98
CA SER A 510 -27.99 16.10 17.94
C SER A 510 -28.97 17.02 17.19
N HIS A 511 -28.49 18.18 16.72
CA HIS A 511 -29.21 19.17 15.91
C HIS A 511 -28.72 19.26 14.45
N SER A 512 -27.75 18.45 14.01
CA SER A 512 -27.39 18.35 12.60
C SER A 512 -28.52 17.69 11.81
N ASN A 513 -28.73 18.11 10.57
CA ASN A 513 -29.64 17.43 9.67
C ASN A 513 -29.21 15.95 9.52
N PRO A 514 -30.16 14.99 9.53
CA PRO A 514 -29.86 13.60 9.26
C PRO A 514 -29.54 13.38 7.78
N VAL A 515 -28.66 12.42 7.50
CA VAL A 515 -28.25 12.09 6.13
C VAL A 515 -29.26 11.15 5.49
N LEU A 516 -29.58 11.38 4.22
CA LEU A 516 -30.53 10.58 3.46
C LEU A 516 -29.89 9.28 2.97
N VAL A 517 -30.31 8.14 3.51
CA VAL A 517 -29.79 6.83 3.07
C VAL A 517 -30.64 6.33 1.92
N LEU A 518 -30.02 6.16 0.75
CA LEU A 518 -30.66 5.61 -0.45
C LEU A 518 -30.60 4.07 -0.46
N ASP A 519 -31.67 3.43 -0.90
CA ASP A 519 -31.68 2.02 -1.28
C ASP A 519 -31.19 1.88 -2.73
N GLN A 520 -30.04 1.23 -2.92
CA GLN A 520 -29.48 0.95 -4.25
C GLN A 520 -30.47 0.22 -5.17
N ALA A 521 -31.34 -0.64 -4.60
CA ALA A 521 -32.30 -1.40 -5.38
C ALA A 521 -33.50 -0.54 -5.84
N SER A 522 -33.93 0.47 -5.07
CA SER A 522 -34.96 1.42 -5.48
C SER A 522 -34.48 2.33 -6.60
N VAL A 523 -33.29 2.93 -6.46
CA VAL A 523 -32.71 3.83 -7.49
C VAL A 523 -32.71 3.15 -8.87
N VAL A 524 -32.27 1.88 -8.94
CA VAL A 524 -32.29 1.11 -10.18
C VAL A 524 -33.71 0.71 -10.62
N ARG A 525 -34.61 0.38 -9.68
CA ARG A 525 -36.03 0.11 -10.02
C ARG A 525 -36.70 1.33 -10.64
N ARG A 526 -36.41 2.54 -10.15
CA ARG A 526 -36.87 3.83 -10.71
C ARG A 526 -36.31 4.07 -12.10
N CYS A 527 -34.99 3.99 -12.29
CA CYS A 527 -34.37 4.14 -13.61
C CYS A 527 -34.96 3.17 -14.66
N ILE A 528 -35.31 1.94 -14.26
CA ILE A 528 -35.97 0.95 -15.14
C ILE A 528 -37.45 1.30 -15.40
N ALA A 529 -38.15 1.95 -14.46
CA ALA A 529 -39.51 2.42 -14.66
C ALA A 529 -39.56 3.63 -15.61
N ASP A 530 -38.69 4.62 -15.40
CA ASP A 530 -38.59 5.83 -16.21
C ASP A 530 -38.19 5.48 -17.66
N ALA A 531 -37.22 4.57 -17.83
CA ALA A 531 -36.84 3.99 -19.13
C ALA A 531 -38.02 3.34 -19.89
N ARG A 532 -38.95 2.70 -19.17
CA ARG A 532 -40.15 2.10 -19.75
C ARG A 532 -41.25 3.11 -20.04
N PHE A 533 -41.26 4.25 -19.35
CA PHE A 533 -42.22 5.32 -19.58
C PHE A 533 -41.85 6.10 -20.85
N GLU A 534 -40.58 6.49 -21.02
CA GLU A 534 -40.11 7.10 -22.27
C GLU A 534 -40.29 6.15 -23.47
N ALA A 535 -39.95 4.87 -23.33
CA ALA A 535 -40.16 3.86 -24.38
C ALA A 535 -41.65 3.51 -24.64
N ALA A 536 -42.59 4.04 -23.85
CA ALA A 536 -44.04 3.90 -24.04
C ALA A 536 -44.73 5.20 -24.45
N ALA A 537 -44.01 6.33 -24.52
CA ALA A 537 -44.52 7.54 -25.12
C ALA A 537 -44.69 7.31 -26.64
N PRO A 538 -45.87 7.59 -27.23
CA PRO A 538 -46.04 7.47 -28.67
C PRO A 538 -45.19 8.52 -29.39
N ASP A 539 -44.63 8.15 -30.55
CA ASP A 539 -43.93 9.07 -31.45
C ASP A 539 -44.87 10.20 -31.88
N VAL A 540 -44.82 11.34 -31.18
CA VAL A 540 -45.43 12.60 -31.64
C VAL A 540 -44.47 13.23 -32.66
N ALA A 541 -44.27 12.50 -33.75
CA ALA A 541 -43.48 12.95 -34.89
C ALA A 541 -44.14 14.18 -35.51
N THR A 542 -43.37 15.25 -35.59
CA THR A 542 -43.78 16.58 -36.07
C THR A 542 -44.37 16.57 -37.48
N GLU A 543 -45.67 16.87 -37.60
CA GLU A 543 -46.24 17.52 -38.78
C GLU A 543 -46.50 19.00 -38.49
N THR A 544 -45.54 19.87 -38.84
CA THR A 544 -45.69 21.19 -39.53
C THR A 544 -44.31 21.83 -39.68
#